data_AF-A0A4V1IS69-F1
#
_entry.id   AF-A0A4V1IS69-F1
#
_cell.length_a   1.000
_cell.length_b   1.000
_cell.length_c   1.000
_cell.angle_alpha   90.00
_cell.angle_beta   90.00
_cell.angle_gamma   90.00
#
_symmetry.space_group_name_H-M   'P 1'
#
loop_
_entity.id
_entity.type
_entity.pdbx_description
1 polymer ?
#
loop_
_entity_poly.entity_id
_entity_poly.type
_entity_poly.pdbx_seq_one_letter_code
_entity_poly.pdbx_strand_id
1 'polypeptide(L)'
;MAVIFAGTGSNEKGVLKKLMKEAFREFHDEPSAALLTCERSSDESPFANLVRSKTKRSVHMSESEQNKKINGSYLKFITGEDNITVRTLNAREFQTYVPMFTPTLLCNGISKIEGGSDDMRGIWRRLKIINFPVQTSATGPYY
;
A
#
# COMPACT_ATOMS: atom_id res chain seq x y z
N MET A 1 7.87 6.93 1.40
CA MET A 1 8.24 5.96 0.33
C MET A 1 7.17 4.86 0.26
N ALA A 2 6.95 4.24 -0.90
CA ALA A 2 6.04 3.11 -1.14
C ALA A 2 6.73 1.99 -1.93
N VAL A 3 6.26 0.75 -1.79
CA VAL A 3 6.87 -0.43 -2.41
C VAL A 3 5.83 -1.28 -3.15
N ILE A 4 6.17 -1.80 -4.32
CA ILE A 4 5.38 -2.79 -5.07
C ILE A 4 6.20 -4.07 -5.16
N PHE A 5 5.62 -5.19 -4.74
CA PHE A 5 6.15 -6.53 -4.98
C PHE A 5 5.46 -7.11 -6.21
N ALA A 6 6.20 -7.20 -7.31
CA ALA A 6 5.74 -7.73 -8.59
C ALA A 6 6.26 -9.16 -8.81
N GLY A 7 5.51 -9.99 -9.54
CA GLY A 7 5.94 -11.33 -9.95
C GLY A 7 4.78 -12.31 -10.08
N THR A 8 4.94 -13.39 -10.83
CA THR A 8 3.88 -14.38 -11.06
C THR A 8 3.73 -15.33 -9.86
N GLY A 9 2.55 -15.94 -9.68
CA GLY A 9 2.19 -16.72 -8.49
C GLY A 9 3.20 -17.80 -8.09
N SER A 10 3.16 -18.20 -6.82
CA SER A 10 4.13 -19.09 -6.16
C SER A 10 5.55 -18.50 -6.11
N ASN A 11 5.69 -17.26 -5.64
CA ASN A 11 6.98 -16.55 -5.56
C ASN A 11 7.23 -15.96 -4.16
N GLU A 12 6.66 -16.59 -3.13
CA GLU A 12 6.89 -16.30 -1.70
C GLU A 12 6.51 -14.88 -1.23
N LYS A 13 5.98 -13.99 -2.08
CA LYS A 13 5.51 -12.65 -1.66
C LYS A 13 4.53 -12.76 -0.49
N GLY A 14 3.65 -13.76 -0.52
CA GLY A 14 2.70 -14.06 0.57
C GLY A 14 3.38 -14.54 1.85
N VAL A 15 4.46 -15.32 1.73
CA VAL A 15 5.27 -15.78 2.87
C VAL A 15 5.99 -14.60 3.51
N LEU A 16 6.59 -13.72 2.70
CA LEU A 16 7.21 -12.48 3.19
C LEU A 16 6.19 -11.57 3.88
N LYS A 17 4.99 -11.41 3.31
CA LYS A 17 3.90 -10.68 3.98
C LYS A 17 3.57 -11.29 5.34
N LYS A 18 3.44 -12.62 5.42
CA LYS A 18 3.16 -13.32 6.68
C LYS A 18 4.28 -13.10 7.70
N LEU A 19 5.53 -13.18 7.28
CA LEU A 19 6.69 -12.89 8.15
C LEU A 19 6.64 -11.45 8.69
N MET A 20 6.37 -10.47 7.82
CA MET A 20 6.25 -9.06 8.23
C MET A 20 5.09 -8.86 9.20
N LYS A 21 3.96 -9.54 8.98
CA LYS A 21 2.83 -9.51 9.92
C LYS A 21 3.22 -10.03 11.30
N GLU A 22 3.89 -11.18 11.38
CA GLU A 22 4.33 -11.76 12.65
C GLU A 22 5.42 -10.92 13.34
N ALA A 23 6.30 -10.27 12.57
CA ALA A 23 7.34 -9.40 13.10
C ALA A 23 6.78 -8.08 13.68
N PHE A 24 5.84 -7.44 12.98
CA PHE A 24 5.30 -6.13 13.37
C PHE A 24 4.05 -6.22 14.26
N ARG A 25 3.33 -7.35 14.25
CA ARG A 25 2.15 -7.62 15.09
C ARG A 25 1.14 -6.46 15.10
N GLU A 26 0.98 -5.79 16.24
CA GLU A 26 0.05 -4.66 16.41
C GLU A 26 0.37 -3.45 15.52
N PHE A 27 1.61 -3.32 15.07
CA PHE A 27 2.08 -2.27 14.16
C PHE A 27 1.90 -2.66 12.67
N HIS A 28 1.37 -3.84 12.38
CA HIS A 28 1.01 -4.29 11.05
C HIS A 28 -0.47 -4.03 10.74
N ASP A 29 -0.77 -3.76 9.48
CA ASP A 29 -2.13 -3.69 8.97
C ASP A 29 -2.23 -4.16 7.52
N GLU A 30 -3.37 -4.73 7.16
CA GLU A 30 -3.65 -5.26 5.82
C GLU A 30 -4.93 -4.61 5.25
N PRO A 31 -4.88 -3.34 4.82
CA PRO A 31 -6.01 -2.70 4.17
C PRO A 31 -6.28 -3.28 2.78
N SER A 32 -7.50 -3.06 2.29
CA SER A 32 -7.83 -3.31 0.88
C SER A 32 -6.94 -2.45 -0.02
N ALA A 33 -6.58 -2.97 -1.20
CA ALA A 33 -5.88 -2.23 -2.23
C ALA A 33 -6.62 -0.94 -2.66
N ALA A 34 -7.92 -0.84 -2.36
CA ALA A 34 -8.72 0.38 -2.46
C ALA A 34 -8.02 1.60 -1.82
N LEU A 35 -7.20 1.40 -0.78
CA LEU A 35 -6.41 2.47 -0.18
C LEU A 35 -5.52 3.19 -1.19
N LEU A 36 -4.95 2.51 -2.19
CA LEU A 36 -4.07 3.13 -3.19
C LEU A 36 -4.77 3.48 -4.50
N THR A 37 -5.99 2.97 -4.72
CA THR A 37 -6.72 3.14 -5.99
C THR A 37 -7.90 4.10 -5.87
N CYS A 38 -8.38 4.37 -4.65
CA CYS A 38 -9.46 5.33 -4.44
C CYS A 38 -8.97 6.76 -4.59
N GLU A 39 -9.89 7.62 -5.01
CA GLU A 39 -9.69 9.06 -4.93
C GLU A 39 -9.72 9.53 -3.48
N ARG A 40 -9.00 10.63 -3.22
CA ARG A 40 -9.07 11.32 -1.94
C ARG A 40 -10.53 11.73 -1.71
N SER A 41 -11.12 11.17 -0.67
CA SER A 41 -12.37 11.68 -0.16
C SER A 41 -12.08 12.96 0.63
N SER A 42 -13.01 13.91 0.63
CA SER A 42 -12.82 15.24 1.24
C SER A 42 -12.32 15.15 2.69
N ASP A 43 -11.66 16.18 3.19
CA ASP A 43 -11.05 16.20 4.54
C ASP A 43 -12.08 15.92 5.68
N GLU A 44 -13.37 16.06 5.39
CA GLU A 44 -14.46 15.76 6.30
C GLU A 44 -14.97 14.32 6.21
N SER A 45 -14.49 13.51 5.27
CA SER A 45 -14.99 12.14 5.10
C SER A 45 -14.37 11.18 6.14
N PRO A 46 -15.18 10.32 6.78
CA PRO A 46 -14.67 9.32 7.72
C PRO A 46 -13.90 8.24 6.97
N PHE A 47 -12.58 8.35 6.91
CA PHE A 47 -11.73 7.37 6.25
C PHE A 47 -11.13 6.40 7.27
N ALA A 48 -11.90 5.34 7.61
CA ALA A 48 -11.51 4.35 8.61
C ALA A 48 -10.12 3.75 8.38
N ASN A 49 -9.71 3.62 7.11
CA ASN A 49 -8.39 3.11 6.74
C ASN A 49 -7.24 4.02 7.17
N LEU A 50 -7.42 5.34 7.15
CA LEU A 50 -6.42 6.29 7.61
C LEU A 50 -6.46 6.44 9.14
N VAL A 51 -7.62 6.26 9.78
CA VAL A 51 -7.68 6.26 11.25
C VAL A 51 -6.89 5.08 11.83
N ARG A 52 -7.05 3.88 11.27
CA ARG A 52 -6.33 2.68 11.74
C ARG A 52 -4.83 2.72 11.45
N SER A 53 -4.39 3.46 10.41
CA SER A 53 -2.98 3.50 10.01
C SER A 53 -2.12 4.41 10.87
N LYS A 54 -2.72 5.21 11.78
CA LYS A 54 -2.03 6.15 12.67
C LYS A 54 -0.88 5.51 13.46
N THR A 55 -1.09 4.32 13.99
CA THR A 55 -0.10 3.61 14.80
C THR A 55 0.70 2.58 14.00
N LYS A 56 0.49 2.47 12.69
CA LYS A 56 1.07 1.38 11.89
C LYS A 56 2.45 1.74 11.37
N ARG A 57 3.26 0.71 11.18
CA ARG A 57 4.62 0.77 10.62
C ARG A 57 4.75 -0.09 9.36
N SER A 58 3.98 -1.17 9.26
CA SER A 58 3.93 -2.06 8.11
C SER A 58 2.49 -2.14 7.60
N VAL A 59 2.28 -1.75 6.34
CA VAL A 59 0.95 -1.76 5.70
C VAL A 59 1.05 -2.53 4.39
N HIS A 60 0.44 -3.71 4.33
CA HIS A 60 0.53 -4.59 3.18
C HIS A 60 -0.84 -4.75 2.52
N MET A 61 -0.93 -4.45 1.23
CA MET A 61 -2.13 -4.61 0.42
C MET A 61 -1.91 -5.72 -0.58
N SER A 62 -2.93 -6.54 -0.81
CA SER A 62 -2.93 -7.54 -1.86
C SER A 62 -3.93 -7.11 -2.92
N GLU A 63 -3.49 -7.02 -4.17
CA GLU A 63 -4.37 -6.65 -5.27
C GLU A 63 -5.30 -7.83 -5.63
N SER A 64 -6.61 -7.60 -5.64
CA SER A 64 -7.62 -8.59 -6.02
C SER A 64 -8.27 -8.32 -7.37
N GLU A 65 -8.14 -7.11 -7.92
CA GLU A 65 -8.83 -6.70 -9.15
C GLU A 65 -7.84 -6.23 -10.22
N GLN A 66 -7.73 -7.00 -11.30
CA GLN A 66 -7.00 -6.58 -12.50
C GLN A 66 -7.65 -5.28 -13.04
N ASN A 67 -6.83 -4.27 -13.30
CA ASN A 67 -7.14 -2.99 -13.98
C ASN A 67 -7.48 -1.76 -13.11
N LYS A 68 -7.43 -1.83 -11.78
CA LYS A 68 -7.49 -0.59 -10.98
C LYS A 68 -6.14 0.11 -11.01
N LYS A 69 -6.15 1.40 -11.39
CA LYS A 69 -4.94 2.20 -11.47
C LYS A 69 -4.57 2.74 -10.09
N ILE A 70 -3.27 2.89 -9.85
CA ILE A 70 -2.75 3.49 -8.61
C ILE A 70 -2.92 5.00 -8.71
N ASN A 71 -3.58 5.61 -7.74
CA ASN A 71 -3.75 7.06 -7.67
C ASN A 71 -2.44 7.70 -7.19
N GLY A 72 -1.70 8.33 -8.10
CA GLY A 72 -0.41 8.95 -7.80
C GLY A 72 -0.51 10.14 -6.85
N SER A 73 -1.61 10.89 -6.88
CA SER A 73 -1.87 12.00 -5.95
C SER A 73 -2.08 11.48 -4.53
N TYR A 74 -2.85 10.40 -4.38
CA TYR A 74 -3.04 9.74 -3.09
C TYR A 74 -1.75 9.10 -2.57
N LEU A 75 -0.95 8.50 -3.46
CA LEU A 75 0.37 7.98 -3.11
C LEU A 75 1.28 9.08 -2.56
N LYS A 76 1.33 10.24 -3.20
CA LYS A 76 2.09 11.41 -2.71
C LYS A 76 1.61 11.86 -1.34
N PHE A 77 0.30 11.86 -1.11
CA PHE A 77 -0.29 12.24 0.17
C PHE A 77 0.12 11.28 1.30
N ILE A 78 -0.08 9.97 1.15
CA ILE A 78 0.21 9.00 2.22
C ILE A 78 1.71 8.77 2.45
N THR A 79 2.54 9.01 1.43
CA THR A 79 4.00 8.86 1.53
C THR A 79 4.72 10.20 1.73
N GLY A 80 3.96 11.29 1.81
CA GLY A 80 4.45 12.61 2.16
C GLY A 80 4.80 12.67 3.64
N GLU A 81 5.53 13.72 4.00
CA GLU A 81 5.88 14.04 5.40
C GLU A 81 4.89 15.03 6.00
N ASP A 82 3.79 15.31 5.28
CA ASP A 82 2.75 16.23 5.69
C ASP A 82 1.81 15.60 6.73
N ASN A 83 1.23 16.46 7.56
CA ASN A 83 0.22 16.07 8.52
C ASN A 83 -1.07 15.62 7.82
N ILE A 84 -1.56 14.44 8.18
CA ILE A 84 -2.87 13.94 7.79
C ILE A 84 -3.85 14.22 8.93
N THR A 85 -4.95 14.89 8.60
CA THR A 85 -6.07 15.09 9.52
C THR A 85 -7.20 14.15 9.14
N VAL A 86 -7.68 13.37 10.10
CA VAL A 86 -8.76 12.39 9.93
C VAL A 86 -9.76 12.47 11.06
N ARG A 87 -10.98 12.00 10.82
CA ARG A 87 -11.96 11.74 11.88
C ARG A 87 -12.54 10.33 11.78
N THR A 88 -12.84 9.76 12.94
CA THR A 88 -13.62 8.53 13.04
C THR A 88 -15.08 8.82 12.70
N LEU A 89 -15.82 7.83 12.21
CA LEU A 89 -17.26 7.95 11.99
C LEU A 89 -17.95 8.42 13.29
N ASN A 90 -18.77 9.47 13.18
CA ASN A 90 -19.50 10.12 14.29
C ASN A 90 -18.63 10.80 15.38
N ALA A 91 -17.32 10.95 15.19
CA ALA A 91 -16.49 11.72 16.09
C ALA A 91 -16.65 13.24 15.85
N ARG A 92 -16.72 14.01 16.94
CA ARG A 92 -16.67 15.49 16.89
C ARG A 92 -15.26 16.04 16.72
N GLU A 93 -14.27 15.27 17.14
CA GLU A 93 -12.86 15.67 17.14
C GLU A 93 -12.11 15.11 15.94
N PHE A 94 -11.21 15.93 15.40
CA PHE A 94 -10.26 15.53 14.37
C PHE A 94 -8.95 15.09 15.03
N GLN A 95 -8.32 14.09 14.42
CA GLN A 95 -6.99 13.62 14.79
C GLN A 95 -6.01 13.96 13.69
N THR A 96 -4.91 14.60 14.06
CA THR A 96 -3.82 14.93 13.14
C THR A 96 -2.60 14.09 13.47
N TYR A 97 -1.98 13.49 12.46
CA TYR A 97 -0.75 12.71 12.61
C TYR A 97 0.06 12.65 11.31
N VAL A 98 1.35 12.36 11.42
CA VAL A 98 2.21 12.07 10.26
C VAL A 98 2.27 10.56 10.05
N PRO A 99 2.00 10.03 8.84
CA PRO A 99 2.13 8.60 8.54
C PRO A 99 3.54 8.08 8.83
N MET A 100 3.62 6.97 9.58
CA MET A 100 4.89 6.34 9.95
C MET A 100 5.10 4.96 9.31
N PHE A 101 4.27 4.61 8.34
CA PHE A 101 4.33 3.32 7.64
C PHE A 101 4.84 3.44 6.21
N THR A 102 5.38 2.34 5.70
CA THR A 102 5.65 2.18 4.27
C THR A 102 4.56 1.31 3.64
N PRO A 103 3.70 1.86 2.76
CA PRO A 103 2.71 1.06 2.05
C PRO A 103 3.39 0.10 1.06
N THR A 104 3.02 -1.17 1.13
CA THR A 104 3.51 -2.24 0.26
C THR A 104 2.35 -2.88 -0.49
N LEU A 105 2.38 -2.87 -1.82
CA LEU A 105 1.39 -3.52 -2.67
C LEU A 105 1.96 -4.81 -3.25
N LEU A 106 1.27 -5.92 -3.02
CA LEU A 106 1.56 -7.22 -3.62
C LEU A 106 0.68 -7.38 -4.86
N CYS A 107 1.29 -7.48 -6.03
CA CYS A 107 0.59 -7.65 -7.29
C CYS A 107 1.29 -8.66 -8.21
N ASN A 108 0.52 -9.25 -9.13
CA ASN A 108 1.09 -10.14 -10.14
C ASN A 108 1.65 -9.38 -11.34
N GLY A 109 1.00 -8.26 -11.69
CA GLY A 109 1.46 -7.30 -12.69
C GLY A 109 1.41 -5.90 -12.10
N ILE A 110 2.29 -5.02 -12.56
CA ILE A 110 2.32 -3.64 -12.09
C ILE A 110 1.16 -2.88 -12.76
N SER A 111 0.18 -2.47 -11.95
CA SER A 111 -0.93 -1.63 -12.41
C SER A 111 -0.45 -0.26 -12.87
N LYS A 112 -1.15 0.34 -13.85
CA LYS A 112 -0.83 1.69 -14.32
C LYS A 112 -0.98 2.69 -13.18
N ILE A 113 -0.11 3.69 -13.16
CA ILE A 113 -0.14 4.78 -12.18
C ILE A 113 -0.77 5.99 -12.86
N GLU A 114 -1.79 6.59 -12.22
CA GLU A 114 -2.38 7.85 -12.66
C GLU A 114 -1.60 9.05 -12.10
N GLY A 115 -1.35 10.04 -12.96
CA GLY A 115 -0.74 11.32 -12.61
C GLY A 115 -0.45 12.15 -13.86
N GLY A 116 -0.35 13.48 -13.71
CA GLY A 116 0.15 14.36 -14.76
C GLY A 116 1.63 14.10 -15.09
N SER A 117 2.12 14.62 -16.22
CA SER A 117 3.52 14.45 -16.64
C SER A 117 4.53 14.89 -15.59
N ASP A 118 4.28 16.03 -14.92
CA ASP A 118 5.13 16.56 -13.85
C ASP A 118 5.01 15.76 -12.55
N ASP A 119 3.85 15.18 -12.30
CA ASP A 119 3.60 14.36 -11.11
C ASP A 119 4.37 13.04 -11.15
N MET A 120 4.56 12.51 -12.35
CA MET A 120 5.18 11.22 -12.60
C MET A 120 6.59 11.14 -12.01
N ARG A 121 7.41 12.18 -12.16
CA ARG A 121 8.77 12.23 -11.57
C ARG A 121 8.73 12.21 -10.04
N GLY A 122 7.74 12.88 -9.43
CA GLY A 122 7.55 12.90 -7.98
C GLY A 122 7.08 11.56 -7.43
N ILE A 123 6.28 10.83 -8.20
CA ILE A 123 5.80 9.48 -7.86
C ILE A 123 6.94 8.46 -7.95
N TRP A 124 7.71 8.45 -9.05
CA TRP A 124 8.82 7.49 -9.23
C TRP A 124 9.93 7.61 -8.18
N ARG A 125 10.12 8.77 -7.57
CA ARG A 125 11.04 8.94 -6.44
C ARG A 125 10.55 8.26 -5.16
N ARG A 126 9.23 8.19 -4.98
CA ARG A 126 8.57 7.60 -3.80
C ARG A 126 8.31 6.12 -3.97
N LEU A 127 8.14 5.64 -5.20
CA LEU A 127 7.79 4.25 -5.50
C LEU A 127 9.02 3.40 -5.79
N LYS A 128 9.10 2.23 -5.14
CA LYS A 128 10.10 1.19 -5.43
C LYS A 128 9.40 -0.06 -5.92
N ILE A 129 9.86 -0.61 -7.03
CA ILE A 129 9.34 -1.87 -7.57
C ILE A 129 10.39 -2.94 -7.28
N ILE A 130 9.97 -3.97 -6.55
CA ILE A 130 10.78 -5.16 -6.28
C ILE A 130 10.18 -6.29 -7.08
N ASN A 131 10.95 -6.80 -8.03
CA ASN A 131 10.57 -7.95 -8.82
C ASN A 131 10.94 -9.24 -8.08
N PHE A 132 10.00 -10.18 -8.00
CA PHE A 132 10.16 -11.52 -7.45
C PHE A 132 10.13 -12.50 -8.63
N PRO A 133 11.30 -12.78 -9.27
CA PRO A 133 11.38 -13.54 -10.51
C PRO A 133 11.32 -15.06 -10.30
N VAL A 134 11.43 -15.51 -9.06
CA VAL A 134 11.49 -16.94 -8.72
C VAL A 134 10.08 -17.49 -8.62
N GLN A 135 9.87 -18.69 -9.14
CA GLN A 135 8.68 -19.47 -8.87
C GLN A 135 9.08 -20.72 -8.09
N THR A 136 8.56 -20.90 -6.89
CA THR A 136 8.70 -22.16 -6.16
C THR A 136 7.67 -23.15 -6.67
N SER A 137 8.18 -24.29 -7.13
CA SER A 137 7.39 -25.49 -7.33
C SER A 137 7.51 -26.36 -6.07
N ALA A 138 6.39 -26.96 -5.64
CA ALA A 138 6.42 -28.00 -4.62
C ALA A 138 7.05 -29.30 -5.15
N THR A 139 7.11 -29.45 -6.48
CA THR A 139 7.80 -30.52 -7.19
C THR A 139 9.25 -30.12 -7.46
N GLY A 140 10.19 -30.97 -7.03
CA GLY A 140 11.60 -30.84 -7.38
C GLY A 140 11.84 -30.97 -8.90
N PRO A 141 13.05 -30.71 -9.39
CA PRO A 141 13.36 -30.67 -10.83
C PRO A 141 13.26 -32.03 -11.56
N TYR A 142 12.83 -33.09 -10.88
CA TYR A 142 12.85 -34.47 -11.36
C TYR A 142 11.49 -35.18 -11.28
N TYR A 143 10.38 -34.45 -11.22
CA TYR A 143 9.02 -35.03 -11.19
C TYR A 143 8.09 -34.35 -12.21
#